data_AF-A0AAU4GZV5-F1
#
_entry.id   AF-A0AAU4GZV5-F1
#
_cell.length_a   1.000
_cell.length_b   1.000
_cell.length_c   1.000
_cell.angle_alpha   90.00
_cell.angle_beta   90.00
_cell.angle_gamma   90.00
#
_symmetry.space_group_name_H-M   'P 1'
#
loop_
_entity.id
_entity.type
_entity.pdbx_description
1 polymer ?
#
loop_
_entity_poly.entity_id
_entity_poly.type
_entity_poly.pdbx_seq_one_letter_code
_entity_poly.pdbx_strand_id
1 'polypeptide(L)'
;MSESSAEAVAAVASAAAGAGGNWRKVTGIAGAAIGVIAAGAAAGVAIERMTVGRGMRERARLALDSTGPYGSLRGTPGTAQADDGTELYYEVDDIEPEVAVTPKRRRLFGRKAPAPVTVVFSHGYCLNQDSWHFQRAALRGVVRTVHWDQRSHGRSARGVAQLEDDMPLTIDQLGRDLKAVIDAAVPEGPIVLVGHSMGGMTVMALADQYPDLIRDRVVATAFVGTSSGRLGEVNFGLPVAGVNAVRRVLPGVLKALGQQAALVERGRRATADLFAGIIKRYSFASRDVDPAVARFAERMIEGTPIDVVAEFYPAFTDHDKTAALTHFKDMPVLVLAGIGDLVTPSEHSEAIADLLPDAELVLVPDAGHLVMLEHPEVVTDRLADLLTRAGAVPAGATVSGYGSTSSTAQRG
;
A
#
# COMPACT_ATOMS: atom_id res chain seq x y z
N MET A 1 41.24 -15.74 21.67
CA MET A 1 42.41 -16.05 20.84
C MET A 1 42.79 -17.51 21.10
N SER A 2 42.63 -18.36 20.09
CA SER A 2 43.42 -19.59 19.89
C SER A 2 43.06 -20.19 18.51
N GLU A 3 44.03 -20.12 17.61
CA GLU A 3 44.41 -20.96 16.44
C GLU A 3 43.41 -21.82 15.62
N SER A 4 42.12 -21.92 15.93
CA SER A 4 41.17 -22.75 15.15
C SER A 4 40.59 -22.04 13.92
N SER A 5 40.68 -20.72 13.84
CA SER A 5 40.04 -19.92 12.78
C SER A 5 40.96 -19.61 11.59
N ALA A 6 42.25 -19.95 11.67
CA ALA A 6 43.24 -19.63 10.64
C ALA A 6 43.46 -20.77 9.62
N GLU A 7 43.21 -22.03 9.98
CA GLU A 7 43.36 -23.17 9.05
C GLU A 7 42.15 -23.35 8.11
N ALA A 8 40.96 -22.88 8.49
CA ALA A 8 39.75 -22.98 7.67
C ALA A 8 39.75 -22.03 6.45
N VAL A 9 40.54 -20.96 6.48
CA VAL A 9 40.60 -19.95 5.41
C VAL A 9 41.67 -20.30 4.36
N ALA A 10 42.66 -21.13 4.69
CA ALA A 10 43.72 -21.55 3.75
C ALA A 10 43.30 -22.69 2.80
N ALA A 11 42.30 -23.51 3.16
CA ALA A 11 41.85 -24.64 2.34
C ALA A 11 40.93 -24.25 1.17
N VAL A 12 40.30 -23.07 1.21
CA VAL A 12 39.37 -22.60 0.17
C VAL A 12 40.09 -21.84 -0.96
N ALA A 13 41.30 -21.32 -0.71
CA ALA A 13 42.04 -20.52 -1.68
C ALA A 13 42.90 -21.33 -2.69
N SER A 14 43.01 -22.67 -2.54
CA SER A 14 43.84 -23.52 -3.41
C SER A 14 43.05 -24.29 -4.49
N ALA A 15 41.72 -24.23 -4.50
CA ALA A 15 40.90 -25.00 -5.46
C ALA A 15 40.46 -24.21 -6.71
N ALA A 16 40.83 -22.93 -6.85
CA ALA A 16 40.36 -22.05 -7.94
C ALA A 16 41.44 -21.66 -8.97
N ALA A 17 42.60 -22.31 -8.95
CA ALA A 17 43.67 -22.08 -9.92
C ALA A 17 44.06 -23.38 -10.63
N GLY A 18 43.23 -23.84 -11.56
CA GLY A 18 43.56 -24.99 -12.40
C GLY A 18 42.42 -25.54 -13.23
N ALA A 19 41.98 -24.81 -14.26
CA ALA A 19 41.45 -25.38 -15.51
C ALA A 19 40.94 -24.26 -16.43
N GLY A 20 41.86 -23.60 -17.14
CA GLY A 20 41.52 -22.92 -18.40
C GLY A 20 41.60 -23.92 -19.55
N GLY A 21 40.53 -24.09 -20.34
CA GLY A 21 40.55 -25.01 -21.48
C GLY A 21 39.23 -25.21 -22.22
N ASN A 22 38.79 -24.18 -22.96
CA ASN A 22 38.16 -24.20 -24.29
C ASN A 22 37.15 -25.32 -24.70
N TRP A 23 35.86 -25.00 -24.88
CA TRP A 23 35.04 -25.54 -25.98
C TRP A 23 33.83 -24.67 -26.37
N ARG A 24 33.60 -24.58 -27.68
CA ARG A 24 32.53 -23.83 -28.37
C ARG A 24 31.31 -24.72 -28.66
N LYS A 25 30.12 -24.10 -28.56
CA LYS A 25 28.80 -24.40 -29.20
C LYS A 25 28.19 -25.81 -29.01
N VAL A 26 27.07 -25.89 -28.26
CA VAL A 26 25.86 -26.66 -28.62
C VAL A 26 24.62 -25.99 -27.99
N THR A 27 23.58 -25.77 -28.80
CA THR A 27 22.19 -25.42 -28.44
C THR A 27 21.45 -26.65 -27.89
N GLY A 28 20.68 -26.52 -26.80
CA GLY A 28 19.76 -27.59 -26.38
C GLY A 28 19.13 -27.35 -25.00
N ILE A 29 17.84 -27.65 -24.92
CA ILE A 29 16.90 -27.44 -23.81
C ILE A 29 17.15 -28.40 -22.63
N ALA A 30 16.78 -27.92 -21.43
CA ALA A 30 16.45 -28.62 -20.18
C ALA A 30 17.57 -29.10 -19.24
N GLY A 31 17.45 -28.72 -17.96
CA GLY A 31 17.60 -29.68 -16.87
C GLY A 31 18.52 -29.30 -15.71
N ALA A 32 17.88 -28.96 -14.58
CA ALA A 32 18.23 -29.34 -13.21
C ALA A 32 19.41 -28.67 -12.45
N ALA A 33 18.99 -27.97 -11.38
CA ALA A 33 19.44 -28.14 -9.99
C ALA A 33 20.92 -27.91 -9.63
N ILE A 34 21.17 -26.85 -8.85
CA ILE A 34 22.02 -26.93 -7.65
C ILE A 34 21.32 -26.12 -6.55
N GLY A 35 20.88 -26.83 -5.51
CA GLY A 35 20.51 -26.24 -4.23
C GLY A 35 21.69 -26.29 -3.27
N VAL A 36 21.73 -25.35 -2.33
CA VAL A 36 22.40 -25.55 -1.04
C VAL A 36 21.47 -25.00 0.03
N ILE A 37 20.96 -25.93 0.84
CA ILE A 37 20.31 -25.69 2.12
C ILE A 37 21.43 -25.41 3.13
N ALA A 38 21.36 -24.28 3.82
CA ALA A 38 22.05 -24.07 5.10
C ALA A 38 20.98 -23.75 6.14
N ALA A 39 20.85 -24.66 7.12
CA ALA A 39 19.79 -24.68 8.11
C ALA A 39 20.05 -23.71 9.28
N GLY A 40 18.99 -23.07 9.79
CA GLY A 40 18.94 -22.57 11.16
C GLY A 40 18.01 -21.38 11.41
N ALA A 41 16.96 -21.63 12.20
CA ALA A 41 16.01 -20.71 12.83
C ALA A 41 14.77 -20.25 12.02
N ALA A 42 13.62 -20.35 12.67
CA ALA A 42 12.28 -20.27 12.11
C ALA A 42 11.85 -18.83 11.78
N ALA A 43 11.71 -18.54 10.48
CA ALA A 43 10.79 -17.55 9.94
C ALA A 43 10.40 -18.08 8.54
N GLY A 44 9.11 -18.34 8.33
CA GLY A 44 8.60 -18.94 7.10
C GLY A 44 8.65 -17.95 5.94
N VAL A 45 9.80 -17.79 5.29
CA VAL A 45 9.90 -17.07 4.01
C VAL A 45 9.39 -18.00 2.91
N ALA A 46 8.10 -17.91 2.60
CA ALA A 46 7.53 -18.58 1.44
C ALA A 46 7.87 -17.77 0.17
N ILE A 47 8.99 -18.10 -0.48
CA ILE A 47 9.20 -17.71 -1.89
C ILE A 47 8.33 -18.64 -2.75
N GLU A 48 7.04 -18.32 -2.85
CA GLU A 48 6.11 -19.10 -3.66
C GLU A 48 6.32 -18.76 -5.14
N ARG A 49 6.75 -19.74 -5.94
CA ARG A 49 6.64 -19.66 -7.40
C ARG A 49 5.16 -19.57 -7.74
N MET A 50 4.75 -18.44 -8.30
CA MET A 50 3.36 -18.15 -8.67
C MET A 50 2.78 -19.23 -9.61
N THR A 51 2.09 -20.22 -9.03
CA THR A 51 1.20 -21.15 -9.75
C THR A 51 -0.22 -21.08 -9.20
N VAL A 52 -0.80 -19.88 -9.15
CA VAL A 52 -2.24 -19.61 -8.86
C VAL A 52 -2.62 -18.30 -9.57
N GLY A 53 -3.85 -18.02 -10.02
CA GLY A 53 -4.73 -18.81 -10.88
C GLY A 53 -5.06 -17.97 -12.12
N ARG A 54 -5.00 -18.54 -13.33
CA ARG A 54 -5.13 -17.82 -14.62
C ARG A 54 -6.39 -16.94 -14.74
N GLY A 55 -7.48 -17.31 -14.06
CA GLY A 55 -8.77 -16.65 -14.18
C GLY A 55 -8.88 -15.26 -13.55
N MET A 56 -8.04 -14.90 -12.56
CA MET A 56 -8.09 -13.58 -11.92
C MET A 56 -7.27 -12.55 -12.72
N ARG A 57 -6.07 -12.95 -13.17
CA ARG A 57 -5.20 -12.15 -14.06
C ARG A 57 -5.87 -11.76 -15.37
N GLU A 58 -6.60 -12.69 -15.99
CA GLU A 58 -7.32 -12.45 -17.24
C GLU A 58 -8.50 -11.47 -17.03
N ARG A 59 -9.15 -11.51 -15.86
CA ARG A 59 -10.34 -10.69 -15.57
C ARG A 59 -10.03 -9.31 -15.02
N ALA A 60 -8.98 -9.14 -14.23
CA ALA A 60 -8.48 -7.80 -13.89
C ALA A 60 -8.18 -7.03 -15.17
N ARG A 61 -7.51 -7.67 -16.13
CA ARG A 61 -7.22 -7.11 -17.46
C ARG A 61 -8.49 -6.79 -18.28
N LEU A 62 -9.50 -7.66 -18.26
CA LEU A 62 -10.78 -7.44 -18.96
C LEU A 62 -11.68 -6.39 -18.27
N ALA A 63 -11.66 -6.29 -16.94
CA ALA A 63 -12.36 -5.25 -16.20
C ALA A 63 -11.71 -3.87 -16.48
N LEU A 64 -10.38 -3.84 -16.60
CA LEU A 64 -9.61 -2.65 -16.96
C LEU A 64 -9.90 -2.16 -18.39
N ASP A 65 -10.11 -3.08 -19.34
CA ASP A 65 -10.52 -2.73 -20.71
C ASP A 65 -11.96 -2.15 -20.76
N SER A 66 -12.76 -2.35 -19.70
CA SER A 66 -14.15 -1.90 -19.60
C SER A 66 -14.37 -0.66 -18.72
N THR A 67 -13.40 -0.30 -17.87
CA THR A 67 -13.45 0.91 -17.04
C THR A 67 -12.91 2.10 -17.83
N GLY A 68 -13.47 3.28 -17.57
CA GLY A 68 -12.97 4.54 -18.13
C GLY A 68 -11.52 4.85 -17.73
N PRO A 69 -11.01 6.06 -18.03
CA PRO A 69 -9.64 6.46 -17.70
C PRO A 69 -9.28 6.21 -16.23
N TYR A 70 -8.03 5.82 -15.94
CA TYR A 70 -7.58 5.61 -14.56
C TYR A 70 -7.89 6.81 -13.65
N GLY A 71 -8.41 6.49 -12.47
CA GLY A 71 -8.94 7.46 -11.51
C GLY A 71 -10.37 7.92 -11.78
N SER A 72 -11.11 7.31 -12.73
CA SER A 72 -12.52 7.68 -12.96
C SER A 72 -13.52 6.97 -12.04
N LEU A 73 -13.09 5.99 -11.25
CA LEU A 73 -13.99 5.26 -10.34
C LEU A 73 -14.43 6.17 -9.20
N ARG A 74 -15.75 6.22 -8.97
CA ARG A 74 -16.41 7.05 -7.97
C ARG A 74 -17.46 6.28 -7.18
N GLY A 75 -17.67 6.72 -5.94
CA GLY A 75 -18.62 6.15 -4.99
C GLY A 75 -19.50 7.26 -4.43
N THR A 76 -20.24 6.96 -3.38
CA THR A 76 -21.06 7.95 -2.68
C THR A 76 -20.14 8.89 -1.88
N PRO A 77 -20.10 10.19 -2.20
CA PRO A 77 -19.21 11.11 -1.52
C PRO A 77 -19.74 11.45 -0.12
N GLY A 78 -18.82 11.72 0.80
CA GLY A 78 -19.10 12.26 2.12
C GLY A 78 -17.91 13.04 2.66
N THR A 79 -18.13 13.75 3.77
CA THR A 79 -17.07 14.49 4.46
C THR A 79 -17.05 14.14 5.95
N ALA A 80 -15.86 14.19 6.54
CA ALA A 80 -15.62 14.10 7.97
C ALA A 80 -14.91 15.38 8.43
N GLN A 81 -15.16 15.79 9.67
CA GLN A 81 -14.44 16.92 10.26
C GLN A 81 -13.32 16.39 11.16
N ALA A 82 -12.08 16.76 10.85
CA ALA A 82 -10.97 16.56 11.76
C ALA A 82 -11.15 17.40 13.03
N ASP A 83 -10.36 17.11 14.06
CA ASP A 83 -10.47 17.79 15.35
C ASP A 83 -10.03 19.26 15.32
N ASP A 84 -9.19 19.63 14.36
CA ASP A 84 -8.82 21.02 14.05
C ASP A 84 -9.76 21.71 13.05
N GLY A 85 -10.88 21.06 12.68
CA GLY A 85 -11.85 21.60 11.72
C GLY A 85 -11.45 21.42 10.24
N THR A 86 -10.38 20.70 9.95
CA THR A 86 -10.04 20.33 8.57
C THR A 86 -11.10 19.39 7.99
N GLU A 87 -11.71 19.77 6.86
CA GLU A 87 -12.65 18.91 6.14
C GLU A 87 -11.90 17.80 5.39
N LEU A 88 -12.26 16.54 5.67
CA LEU A 88 -11.70 15.35 5.06
C LEU A 88 -12.73 14.70 4.13
N TYR A 89 -12.35 14.47 2.88
CA TYR A 89 -13.21 13.87 1.87
C TYR A 89 -13.07 12.35 1.84
N TYR A 90 -14.19 11.65 1.77
CA TYR A 90 -14.23 10.21 1.53
C TYR A 90 -15.32 9.82 0.53
N GLU A 91 -15.17 8.64 -0.04
CA GLU A 91 -16.17 7.99 -0.87
C GLU A 91 -16.46 6.58 -0.36
N VAL A 92 -17.73 6.19 -0.43
CA VAL A 92 -18.21 4.86 -0.03
C VAL A 92 -18.69 4.11 -1.26
N ASP A 93 -18.18 2.89 -1.46
CA ASP A 93 -18.82 1.92 -2.35
C ASP A 93 -19.59 0.91 -1.47
N ASP A 94 -20.92 1.02 -1.47
CA ASP A 94 -21.80 0.07 -0.79
C ASP A 94 -22.00 -1.20 -1.63
N ILE A 95 -22.38 -2.29 -0.95
CA ILE A 95 -22.88 -3.50 -1.61
C ILE A 95 -24.35 -3.22 -1.92
N GLU A 96 -24.74 -3.21 -3.20
CA GLU A 96 -26.16 -3.12 -3.54
C GLU A 96 -26.91 -4.26 -2.82
N PRO A 97 -27.98 -3.97 -2.06
CA PRO A 97 -28.76 -5.04 -1.48
C PRO A 97 -29.30 -5.88 -2.63
N GLU A 98 -29.01 -7.19 -2.61
CA GLU A 98 -29.72 -8.15 -3.46
C GLU A 98 -31.20 -7.78 -3.38
N VAL A 99 -31.79 -7.42 -4.53
CA VAL A 99 -33.21 -7.08 -4.60
C VAL A 99 -33.95 -8.35 -4.21
N ALA A 100 -34.25 -8.47 -2.91
CA ALA A 100 -34.98 -9.60 -2.39
C ALA A 100 -36.38 -9.54 -2.97
N VAL A 101 -36.63 -10.35 -4.02
CA VAL A 101 -37.96 -10.61 -4.58
C VAL A 101 -38.77 -11.50 -3.63
N THR A 102 -38.63 -11.29 -2.33
CA THR A 102 -39.43 -11.96 -1.30
C THR A 102 -40.23 -10.93 -0.53
N PRO A 103 -41.56 -11.09 -0.38
CA PRO A 103 -42.39 -10.10 0.30
C PRO A 103 -41.88 -9.90 1.72
N LYS A 104 -41.68 -8.63 2.12
CA LYS A 104 -41.33 -8.23 3.48
C LYS A 104 -42.35 -8.78 4.48
N ARG A 105 -42.10 -9.99 5.02
CA ARG A 105 -42.75 -10.43 6.25
C ARG A 105 -42.20 -9.56 7.37
N ARG A 106 -43.04 -8.65 7.84
CA ARG A 106 -42.78 -7.74 8.98
C ARG A 106 -42.43 -8.60 10.19
N ARG A 107 -41.13 -8.78 10.50
CA ARG A 107 -40.70 -9.47 11.72
C ARG A 107 -40.99 -8.54 12.89
N LEU A 108 -42.01 -8.87 13.69
CA LEU A 108 -42.47 -8.07 14.84
C LEU A 108 -41.44 -7.96 15.98
N PHE A 109 -40.35 -8.75 15.94
CA PHE A 109 -39.21 -8.67 16.85
C PHE A 109 -37.93 -9.02 16.07
N GLY A 110 -37.38 -8.05 15.34
CA GLY A 110 -36.22 -8.28 14.48
C GLY A 110 -34.93 -7.82 15.15
N ARG A 111 -34.07 -8.75 15.59
CA ARG A 111 -32.64 -8.45 15.75
C ARG A 111 -32.15 -7.80 14.45
N LYS A 112 -31.64 -6.57 14.52
CA LYS A 112 -30.96 -5.90 13.40
C LYS A 112 -29.89 -6.88 12.90
N ALA A 113 -29.85 -7.16 11.60
CA ALA A 113 -28.76 -7.95 11.03
C ALA A 113 -27.43 -7.27 11.40
N PRO A 114 -26.39 -8.02 11.81
CA PRO A 114 -25.10 -7.43 12.12
C PRO A 114 -24.61 -6.61 10.92
N ALA A 115 -24.04 -5.44 11.19
CA ALA A 115 -23.50 -4.59 10.15
C ALA A 115 -22.39 -5.34 9.38
N PRO A 116 -22.32 -5.20 8.05
CA PRO A 116 -21.31 -5.87 7.24
C PRO A 116 -19.90 -5.35 7.56
N VAL A 117 -18.87 -6.17 7.27
CA VAL A 117 -17.48 -5.71 7.33
C VAL A 117 -17.28 -4.57 6.32
N THR A 118 -16.60 -3.51 6.74
CA THR A 118 -16.16 -2.43 5.87
C THR A 118 -14.64 -2.41 5.75
N VAL A 119 -14.12 -2.29 4.53
CA VAL A 119 -12.69 -2.09 4.27
C VAL A 119 -12.41 -0.60 4.14
N VAL A 120 -11.46 -0.06 4.90
CA VAL A 120 -11.07 1.36 4.84
C VAL A 120 -9.66 1.47 4.25
N PHE A 121 -9.54 2.19 3.14
CA PHE A 121 -8.30 2.35 2.38
C PHE A 121 -7.66 3.71 2.61
N SER A 122 -6.42 3.71 3.11
CA SER A 122 -5.59 4.89 3.35
C SER A 122 -4.42 4.93 2.37
N HIS A 123 -4.36 5.97 1.53
CA HIS A 123 -3.34 6.12 0.47
C HIS A 123 -1.98 6.60 1.00
N GLY A 124 -0.93 6.43 0.19
CA GLY A 124 0.42 6.92 0.49
C GLY A 124 0.62 8.43 0.26
N TYR A 125 1.80 8.92 0.63
CA TYR A 125 2.18 10.32 0.46
C TYR A 125 2.26 10.72 -1.03
N CYS A 126 1.86 11.96 -1.34
CA CYS A 126 1.73 12.47 -2.72
C CYS A 126 0.75 11.68 -3.61
N LEU A 127 -0.13 10.86 -3.02
CA LEU A 127 -1.21 10.18 -3.72
C LEU A 127 -2.55 10.77 -3.31
N ASN A 128 -3.61 10.12 -3.77
CA ASN A 128 -4.98 10.32 -3.30
C ASN A 128 -5.71 8.98 -3.32
N GLN A 129 -6.97 8.95 -2.91
CA GLN A 129 -7.80 7.75 -2.83
C GLN A 129 -7.89 6.98 -4.17
N ASP A 130 -7.68 7.65 -5.30
CA ASP A 130 -7.74 7.03 -6.63
C ASP A 130 -6.55 6.08 -6.86
N SER A 131 -5.49 6.14 -6.05
CA SER A 131 -4.36 5.19 -6.08
C SER A 131 -4.77 3.72 -5.84
N TRP A 132 -5.92 3.50 -5.22
CA TRP A 132 -6.52 2.17 -5.06
C TRP A 132 -7.38 1.74 -6.25
N HIS A 133 -7.23 2.36 -7.42
CA HIS A 133 -8.08 2.13 -8.60
C HIS A 133 -8.36 0.64 -8.88
N PHE A 134 -7.31 -0.18 -8.91
CA PHE A 134 -7.42 -1.60 -9.22
C PHE A 134 -8.15 -2.36 -8.11
N GLN A 135 -7.80 -2.12 -6.85
CA GLN A 135 -8.42 -2.78 -5.70
C GLN A 135 -9.88 -2.34 -5.52
N ARG A 136 -10.18 -1.06 -5.78
CA ARG A 136 -11.53 -0.53 -5.79
C ARG A 136 -12.39 -1.18 -6.87
N ALA A 137 -11.88 -1.30 -8.10
CA ALA A 137 -12.55 -2.03 -9.16
C ALA A 137 -12.79 -3.50 -8.78
N ALA A 138 -11.79 -4.12 -8.16
CA ALA A 138 -11.85 -5.52 -7.74
C ALA A 138 -12.91 -5.76 -6.66
N LEU A 139 -12.97 -4.90 -5.64
CA LEU A 139 -13.80 -5.13 -4.45
C LEU A 139 -15.22 -4.55 -4.55
N ARG A 140 -15.49 -3.71 -5.56
CA ARG A 140 -16.79 -3.08 -5.76
C ARG A 140 -17.90 -4.13 -5.90
N GLY A 141 -18.95 -3.98 -5.09
CA GLY A 141 -20.10 -4.90 -5.06
C GLY A 141 -19.84 -6.22 -4.32
N VAL A 142 -18.63 -6.46 -3.80
CA VAL A 142 -18.27 -7.67 -3.06
C VAL A 142 -18.21 -7.41 -1.55
N VAL A 143 -17.57 -6.30 -1.18
CA VAL A 143 -17.48 -5.83 0.21
C VAL A 143 -17.72 -4.33 0.24
N ARG A 144 -18.23 -3.82 1.36
CA ARG A 144 -18.35 -2.38 1.55
C ARG A 144 -16.95 -1.78 1.69
N THR A 145 -16.66 -0.72 0.95
CA THR A 145 -15.35 -0.05 1.02
C THR A 145 -15.50 1.45 1.25
N VAL A 146 -14.56 2.02 2.01
CA VAL A 146 -14.37 3.45 2.18
C VAL A 146 -12.98 3.81 1.68
N HIS A 147 -12.93 4.78 0.78
CA HIS A 147 -11.69 5.37 0.29
C HIS A 147 -11.69 6.84 0.68
N TRP A 148 -10.60 7.34 1.25
CA TRP A 148 -10.55 8.71 1.73
C TRP A 148 -9.27 9.39 1.30
N ASP A 149 -9.35 10.71 1.13
CA ASP A 149 -8.19 11.55 0.85
C ASP A 149 -7.62 12.05 2.18
N GLN A 150 -6.34 11.79 2.45
CA GLN A 150 -5.69 12.31 3.65
C GLN A 150 -5.61 13.84 3.60
N ARG A 151 -5.51 14.50 4.76
CA ARG A 151 -5.46 15.97 4.82
C ARG A 151 -4.45 16.55 3.84
N SER A 152 -4.79 17.68 3.24
CA SER A 152 -3.98 18.37 2.22
C SER A 152 -3.73 17.57 0.92
N HIS A 153 -4.34 16.40 0.73
CA HIS A 153 -4.25 15.60 -0.48
C HIS A 153 -5.62 15.46 -1.15
N GLY A 154 -5.59 15.17 -2.45
CA GLY A 154 -6.79 14.86 -3.22
C GLY A 154 -7.88 15.92 -3.08
N ARG A 155 -9.04 15.51 -2.57
CA ARG A 155 -10.23 16.37 -2.40
C ARG A 155 -10.43 16.85 -0.96
N SER A 156 -9.56 16.44 -0.03
CA SER A 156 -9.59 16.96 1.34
C SER A 156 -9.04 18.37 1.40
N ALA A 157 -9.51 19.15 2.36
CA ALA A 157 -9.03 20.50 2.57
C ALA A 157 -7.54 20.50 2.96
N ARG A 158 -6.88 21.65 2.74
CA ARG A 158 -5.60 21.93 3.38
C ARG A 158 -5.81 22.00 4.89
N GLY A 159 -4.86 21.47 5.64
CA GLY A 159 -4.98 21.35 7.08
C GLY A 159 -5.08 22.73 7.76
N VAL A 160 -6.14 22.94 8.54
CA VAL A 160 -6.47 24.26 9.12
C VAL A 160 -5.40 24.70 10.11
N ALA A 161 -5.00 23.84 11.04
CA ALA A 161 -3.95 24.16 12.01
C ALA A 161 -2.58 24.42 11.33
N GLN A 162 -2.32 23.81 10.17
CA GLN A 162 -1.11 24.11 9.39
C GLN A 162 -1.16 25.51 8.79
N LEU A 163 -2.32 25.94 8.30
CA LEU A 163 -2.49 27.24 7.66
C LEU A 163 -2.59 28.39 8.67
N GLU A 164 -3.26 28.16 9.79
CA GLU A 164 -3.60 29.22 10.75
C GLU A 164 -2.59 29.31 11.91
N ASP A 165 -2.06 28.17 12.37
CA ASP A 165 -1.26 28.10 13.60
C ASP A 165 0.22 27.70 13.36
N ASP A 166 0.66 27.53 12.10
CA ASP A 166 2.00 27.05 11.72
C ASP A 166 2.39 25.72 12.43
N MET A 167 1.38 24.91 12.74
CA MET A 167 1.57 23.65 13.45
C MET A 167 2.16 22.58 12.53
N PRO A 168 3.24 21.88 12.93
CA PRO A 168 3.85 20.87 12.08
C PRO A 168 2.90 19.69 11.85
N LEU A 169 2.90 19.16 10.62
CA LEU A 169 2.23 17.91 10.32
C LEU A 169 2.92 16.75 11.04
N THR A 170 2.12 15.82 11.55
CA THR A 170 2.60 14.62 12.24
C THR A 170 1.80 13.41 11.78
N ILE A 171 2.40 12.22 11.82
CA ILE A 171 1.65 10.99 11.58
C ILE A 171 0.54 10.80 12.62
N ASP A 172 0.73 11.30 13.84
CA ASP A 172 -0.29 11.30 14.89
C ASP A 172 -1.52 12.15 14.56
N GLN A 173 -1.36 13.22 13.78
CA GLN A 173 -2.52 13.93 13.25
C GLN A 173 -3.28 13.06 12.25
N LEU A 174 -2.59 12.32 11.39
CA LEU A 174 -3.24 11.43 10.41
C LEU A 174 -4.03 10.30 11.09
N GLY A 175 -3.53 9.77 12.22
CA GLY A 175 -4.26 8.78 13.03
C GLY A 175 -5.62 9.31 13.53
N ARG A 176 -5.63 10.56 14.03
CA ARG A 176 -6.86 11.26 14.44
C ARG A 176 -7.79 11.56 13.27
N ASP A 177 -7.24 11.90 12.11
CA ASP A 177 -8.02 12.11 10.89
C ASP A 177 -8.72 10.82 10.45
N LEU A 178 -7.99 9.70 10.44
CA LEU A 178 -8.56 8.39 10.11
C LEU A 178 -9.66 8.02 11.10
N LYS A 179 -9.50 8.34 12.38
CA LYS A 179 -10.56 8.17 13.38
C LYS A 179 -11.82 8.95 13.01
N ALA A 180 -11.70 10.22 12.63
CA ALA A 180 -12.82 11.05 12.21
C ALA A 180 -13.54 10.48 10.97
N VAL A 181 -12.78 9.99 9.99
CA VAL A 181 -13.33 9.31 8.80
C VAL A 181 -14.07 8.03 9.19
N ILE A 182 -13.51 7.20 10.07
CA ILE A 182 -14.15 5.98 10.55
C ILE A 182 -15.47 6.30 11.26
N ASP A 183 -15.50 7.32 12.12
CA ASP A 183 -16.71 7.72 12.84
C ASP A 183 -17.82 8.19 11.89
N ALA A 184 -17.46 8.94 10.85
CA ALA A 184 -18.41 9.46 9.87
C ALA A 184 -18.89 8.38 8.88
N ALA A 185 -17.96 7.60 8.32
CA ALA A 185 -18.23 6.69 7.21
C ALA A 185 -18.54 5.25 7.65
N VAL A 186 -18.14 4.85 8.86
CA VAL A 186 -18.27 3.48 9.38
C VAL A 186 -18.72 3.48 10.86
N PRO A 187 -19.88 4.08 11.18
CA PRO A 187 -20.30 4.26 12.58
C PRO A 187 -20.55 2.95 13.34
N GLU A 188 -20.77 1.84 12.62
CA GLU A 188 -21.00 0.51 13.21
C GLU A 188 -20.35 -0.61 12.37
N GLY A 189 -20.16 -1.77 12.99
CA GLY A 189 -19.70 -3.00 12.31
C GLY A 189 -18.19 -3.26 12.36
N PRO A 190 -17.74 -4.45 11.97
CA PRO A 190 -16.32 -4.77 11.88
C PRO A 190 -15.60 -4.02 10.76
N ILE A 191 -14.31 -3.75 10.94
CA ILE A 191 -13.46 -2.96 10.05
C ILE A 191 -12.24 -3.77 9.61
N VAL A 192 -11.88 -3.68 8.34
CA VAL A 192 -10.54 -4.04 7.83
C VAL A 192 -9.81 -2.77 7.45
N LEU A 193 -8.61 -2.57 7.98
CA LEU A 193 -7.80 -1.39 7.68
C LEU A 193 -6.73 -1.72 6.63
N VAL A 194 -6.65 -0.94 5.56
CA VAL A 194 -5.64 -1.13 4.51
C VAL A 194 -4.87 0.17 4.32
N GLY A 195 -3.57 0.14 4.55
CA GLY A 195 -2.71 1.33 4.45
C GLY A 195 -1.52 1.11 3.53
N HIS A 196 -1.34 1.99 2.54
CA HIS A 196 -0.12 2.04 1.73
C HIS A 196 0.83 3.13 2.22
N SER A 197 2.11 2.82 2.40
CA SER A 197 3.15 3.82 2.73
C SER A 197 2.73 4.68 3.92
N MET A 198 2.61 6.01 3.77
CA MET A 198 2.05 6.91 4.79
C MET A 198 0.72 6.43 5.37
N GLY A 199 -0.18 5.86 4.57
CA GLY A 199 -1.44 5.28 5.04
C GLY A 199 -1.27 4.10 6.01
N GLY A 200 -0.19 3.33 5.89
CA GLY A 200 0.16 2.29 6.87
C GLY A 200 0.59 2.90 8.21
N MET A 201 1.42 3.96 8.16
CA MET A 201 1.81 4.73 9.35
C MET A 201 0.60 5.36 10.03
N THR A 202 -0.35 5.87 9.25
CA THR A 202 -1.64 6.40 9.72
C THR A 202 -2.44 5.35 10.47
N VAL A 203 -2.51 4.10 9.96
CA VAL A 203 -3.17 2.98 10.66
C VAL A 203 -2.48 2.63 11.97
N MET A 204 -1.14 2.66 12.01
CA MET A 204 -0.40 2.41 13.25
C MET A 204 -0.60 3.55 14.28
N ALA A 205 -0.65 4.81 13.83
CA ALA A 205 -0.96 5.95 14.72
C ALA A 205 -2.39 5.90 15.26
N LEU A 206 -3.36 5.48 14.44
CA LEU A 206 -4.72 5.21 14.93
C LEU A 206 -4.70 4.17 16.06
N ALA A 207 -3.91 3.10 15.91
CA ALA A 207 -3.82 2.06 16.93
C ALA A 207 -3.18 2.52 18.23
N ASP A 208 -2.13 3.34 18.13
CA ASP A 208 -1.45 3.95 19.27
C ASP A 208 -2.40 4.84 20.09
N GLN A 209 -3.24 5.63 19.40
CA GLN A 209 -4.13 6.62 20.00
C GLN A 209 -5.49 6.05 20.42
N TYR A 210 -5.98 5.02 19.72
CA TYR A 210 -7.32 4.44 19.90
C TYR A 210 -7.27 2.89 19.99
N PRO A 211 -6.52 2.31 20.95
CA PRO A 211 -6.34 0.86 21.03
C PRO A 211 -7.63 0.08 21.27
N ASP A 212 -8.62 0.67 21.95
CA ASP A 212 -9.94 0.06 22.16
C ASP A 212 -10.71 -0.10 20.85
N LEU A 213 -10.60 0.87 19.92
CA LEU A 213 -11.21 0.74 18.58
C LEU A 213 -10.60 -0.43 17.82
N ILE A 214 -9.29 -0.61 17.91
CA ILE A 214 -8.59 -1.72 17.25
C ILE A 214 -9.08 -3.05 17.81
N ARG A 215 -9.07 -3.18 19.15
CA ARG A 215 -9.51 -4.38 19.84
C ARG A 215 -10.96 -4.77 19.52
N ASP A 216 -11.86 -3.78 19.53
CA ASP A 216 -13.29 -4.06 19.52
C ASP A 216 -13.89 -4.11 18.11
N ARG A 217 -13.27 -3.45 17.13
CA ARG A 217 -13.84 -3.30 15.78
C ARG A 217 -12.94 -3.73 14.63
N VAL A 218 -11.62 -3.77 14.79
CA VAL A 218 -10.73 -4.16 13.68
C VAL A 218 -10.56 -5.67 13.65
N VAL A 219 -10.92 -6.27 12.52
CA VAL A 219 -10.91 -7.73 12.33
C VAL A 219 -9.77 -8.22 11.44
N ALA A 220 -9.11 -7.32 10.70
CA ALA A 220 -7.86 -7.58 9.98
C ALA A 220 -7.21 -6.27 9.54
N THR A 221 -5.91 -6.31 9.23
CA THR A 221 -5.16 -5.17 8.69
C THR A 221 -4.22 -5.57 7.56
N ALA A 222 -4.03 -4.69 6.58
CA ALA A 222 -3.00 -4.81 5.55
C ALA A 222 -2.06 -3.60 5.55
N PHE A 223 -0.75 -3.87 5.66
CA PHE A 223 0.34 -2.92 5.57
C PHE A 223 1.05 -3.10 4.23
N VAL A 224 0.92 -2.13 3.33
CA VAL A 224 1.45 -2.22 1.96
C VAL A 224 2.59 -1.20 1.77
N GLY A 225 3.81 -1.66 1.51
CA GLY A 225 4.96 -0.80 1.22
C GLY A 225 5.15 0.31 2.25
N THR A 226 5.08 -0.01 3.55
CA THR A 226 5.11 0.96 4.66
C THR A 226 6.27 0.67 5.61
N SER A 227 6.43 1.54 6.61
CA SER A 227 7.39 1.40 7.69
C SER A 227 6.74 1.73 9.03
N SER A 228 7.12 1.03 10.09
CA SER A 228 6.76 1.38 11.46
C SER A 228 7.70 2.41 12.11
N GLY A 229 8.77 2.83 11.44
CA GLY A 229 9.73 3.80 11.96
C GLY A 229 11.07 3.82 11.21
N ARG A 230 12.05 4.56 11.73
CA ARG A 230 13.44 4.59 11.20
C ARG A 230 13.57 5.01 9.73
N LEU A 231 12.59 5.71 9.18
CA LEU A 231 12.64 6.20 7.80
C LEU A 231 13.75 7.22 7.56
N GLY A 232 14.13 7.97 8.60
CA GLY A 232 15.31 8.85 8.56
C GLY A 232 16.64 8.11 8.28
N GLU A 233 16.67 6.78 8.41
CA GLU A 233 17.84 5.94 8.14
C GLU A 233 17.89 5.38 6.71
N VAL A 234 16.84 5.57 5.90
CA VAL A 234 16.77 5.09 4.52
C VAL A 234 17.70 5.89 3.60
N ASN A 235 18.39 5.19 2.70
CA ASN A 235 19.36 5.77 1.78
C ASN A 235 18.76 6.12 0.40
N PHE A 236 17.48 5.85 0.17
CA PHE A 236 16.76 6.11 -1.09
C PHE A 236 17.46 5.51 -2.34
N GLY A 237 18.16 4.39 -2.18
CA GLY A 237 18.97 3.78 -3.24
C GLY A 237 20.22 4.57 -3.64
N LEU A 238 20.67 5.54 -2.83
CA LEU A 238 21.91 6.29 -3.03
C LEU A 238 23.10 5.61 -2.31
N PRO A 239 24.33 5.74 -2.83
CA PRO A 239 25.53 5.26 -2.15
C PRO A 239 25.71 5.90 -0.76
N VAL A 240 26.07 5.10 0.25
CA VAL A 240 26.30 5.55 1.64
C VAL A 240 27.28 6.72 1.70
N ALA A 241 28.30 6.70 0.83
CA ALA A 241 29.20 7.82 0.60
C ALA A 241 28.51 8.95 -0.20
N GLY A 242 27.57 9.65 0.44
CA GLY A 242 26.84 10.77 -0.17
C GLY A 242 25.53 11.09 0.55
N VAL A 243 24.90 10.09 1.16
CA VAL A 243 23.63 10.24 1.87
C VAL A 243 23.69 11.26 3.01
N ASN A 244 24.79 11.31 3.78
CA ASN A 244 24.92 12.29 4.88
C ASN A 244 24.90 13.75 4.40
N ALA A 245 25.48 14.03 3.22
CA ALA A 245 25.42 15.36 2.63
C ALA A 245 24.01 15.67 2.12
N VAL A 246 23.36 14.72 1.46
CA VAL A 246 21.96 14.86 0.99
C VAL A 246 21.02 15.10 2.17
N ARG A 247 21.08 14.30 3.23
CA ARG A 247 20.24 14.45 4.44
C ARG A 247 20.39 15.81 5.11
N ARG A 248 21.60 16.40 5.10
CA ARG A 248 21.85 17.72 5.68
C ARG A 248 21.28 18.85 4.83
N VAL A 249 21.26 18.70 3.50
CA VAL A 249 20.89 19.75 2.55
C VAL A 249 19.41 19.68 2.16
N LEU A 250 18.86 18.48 2.03
CA LEU A 250 17.52 18.22 1.51
C LEU A 250 16.41 18.95 2.29
N PRO A 251 16.39 18.99 3.64
CA PRO A 251 15.37 19.74 4.37
C PRO A 251 15.39 21.24 4.05
N GLY A 252 16.59 21.83 3.91
CA GLY A 252 16.74 23.24 3.54
C GLY A 252 16.28 23.53 2.11
N VAL A 253 16.55 22.61 1.18
CA VAL A 253 16.08 22.71 -0.21
C VAL A 253 14.56 22.58 -0.29
N LEU A 254 13.97 21.58 0.37
CA LEU A 254 12.51 21.39 0.40
C LEU A 254 11.81 22.59 1.03
N LYS A 255 12.35 23.12 2.13
CA LYS A 255 11.83 24.33 2.77
C LYS A 255 11.89 25.55 1.84
N ALA A 256 13.01 25.76 1.15
CA ALA A 256 13.15 26.87 0.21
C ALA A 256 12.19 26.72 -1.00
N LEU A 257 12.01 25.50 -1.51
CA LEU A 257 11.06 25.20 -2.58
C LEU A 257 9.61 25.46 -2.13
N GLY A 258 9.24 25.06 -0.90
CA GLY A 258 7.93 25.36 -0.32
C GLY A 258 7.69 26.87 -0.15
N GLN A 259 8.68 27.61 0.35
CA GLN A 259 8.59 29.08 0.48
C GLN A 259 8.48 29.81 -0.86
N GLN A 260 8.90 29.19 -1.96
CA GLN A 260 8.82 29.71 -3.32
C GLN A 260 7.85 28.91 -4.19
N ALA A 261 6.83 28.28 -3.59
CA ALA A 261 5.92 27.36 -4.29
C ALA A 261 5.33 27.96 -5.57
N ALA A 262 4.95 29.24 -5.58
CA ALA A 262 4.39 29.91 -6.76
C ALA A 262 5.39 30.05 -7.94
N LEU A 263 6.69 30.18 -7.66
CA LEU A 263 7.73 30.22 -8.69
C LEU A 263 8.12 28.83 -9.15
N VAL A 264 8.19 27.88 -8.21
CA VAL A 264 8.46 26.46 -8.51
C VAL A 264 7.36 25.87 -9.38
N GLU A 265 6.08 26.16 -9.08
CA GLU A 265 4.96 25.63 -9.85
C GLU A 265 4.92 26.18 -11.28
N ARG A 266 5.37 27.43 -11.48
CA ARG A 266 5.56 28.01 -12.83
C ARG A 266 6.75 27.38 -13.57
N GLY A 267 7.81 27.01 -12.86
CA GLY A 267 8.99 26.35 -13.40
C GLY A 267 8.81 24.85 -13.68
N ARG A 268 7.87 24.18 -13.00
CA ARG A 268 7.62 22.73 -13.09
C ARG A 268 7.33 22.25 -14.51
N ARG A 269 6.67 23.08 -15.34
CA ARG A 269 6.43 22.77 -16.76
C ARG A 269 7.71 22.70 -17.60
N ALA A 270 8.76 23.42 -17.21
CA ALA A 270 10.04 23.45 -17.93
C ALA A 270 11.01 22.33 -17.49
N THR A 271 10.74 21.66 -16.37
CA THR A 271 11.56 20.56 -15.82
C THR A 271 10.80 19.23 -15.72
N ALA A 272 9.61 19.14 -16.32
CA ALA A 272 8.68 18.02 -16.21
C ALA A 272 9.32 16.67 -16.58
N ASP A 273 10.12 16.61 -17.65
CA ASP A 273 10.75 15.35 -18.10
C ASP A 273 11.79 14.80 -17.09
N LEU A 274 12.52 15.69 -16.39
CA LEU A 274 13.45 15.30 -15.35
C LEU A 274 12.72 14.79 -14.11
N PHE A 275 11.63 15.45 -13.72
CA PHE A 275 10.79 15.04 -12.60
C PHE A 275 10.08 13.71 -12.88
N ALA A 276 9.58 13.50 -14.09
CA ALA A 276 8.95 12.24 -14.50
C ALA A 276 9.91 11.05 -14.36
N GLY A 277 11.18 11.21 -14.74
CA GLY A 277 12.20 10.18 -14.57
C GLY A 277 12.47 9.81 -13.10
N ILE A 278 12.49 10.81 -12.21
CA ILE A 278 12.64 10.60 -10.75
C ILE A 278 11.40 9.90 -10.20
N ILE A 279 10.21 10.40 -10.51
CA ILE A 279 8.93 9.82 -10.10
C ILE A 279 8.88 8.34 -10.51
N LYS A 280 9.18 8.03 -11.78
CA LYS A 280 9.16 6.65 -12.28
C LYS A 280 10.13 5.76 -11.51
N ARG A 281 11.36 6.24 -11.24
CA ARG A 281 12.40 5.49 -10.52
C ARG A 281 12.00 5.12 -9.09
N TYR A 282 11.34 6.02 -8.37
CA TYR A 282 10.93 5.77 -6.98
C TYR A 282 9.56 5.11 -6.87
N SER A 283 8.73 5.20 -7.92
CA SER A 283 7.41 4.56 -7.97
C SER A 283 7.47 3.09 -8.35
N PHE A 284 8.31 2.74 -9.32
CA PHE A 284 8.27 1.44 -10.00
C PHE A 284 9.66 0.79 -10.08
N ALA A 285 9.71 -0.54 -9.96
CA ALA A 285 10.95 -1.29 -10.16
C ALA A 285 11.15 -1.64 -11.65
N SER A 286 10.07 -1.96 -12.35
CA SER A 286 10.08 -2.32 -13.75
C SER A 286 10.19 -1.10 -14.66
N ARG A 287 10.94 -1.25 -15.75
CA ARG A 287 10.98 -0.25 -16.83
C ARG A 287 9.78 -0.36 -17.78
N ASP A 288 9.13 -1.51 -17.78
CA ASP A 288 8.07 -1.92 -18.71
C ASP A 288 6.65 -1.74 -18.14
N VAL A 289 6.49 -0.89 -17.13
CA VAL A 289 5.16 -0.48 -16.63
C VAL A 289 4.35 0.16 -17.75
N ASP A 290 3.06 -0.17 -17.81
CA ASP A 290 2.11 0.44 -18.74
C ASP A 290 2.21 1.97 -18.68
N PRO A 291 2.49 2.66 -19.80
CA PRO A 291 2.58 4.12 -19.84
C PRO A 291 1.36 4.84 -19.27
N ALA A 292 0.15 4.28 -19.40
CA ALA A 292 -1.07 4.85 -18.84
C ALA A 292 -1.08 4.79 -17.30
N VAL A 293 -0.56 3.70 -16.72
CA VAL A 293 -0.39 3.54 -15.26
C VAL A 293 0.68 4.48 -14.74
N ALA A 294 1.83 4.56 -15.41
CA ALA A 294 2.90 5.50 -15.06
C ALA A 294 2.39 6.95 -15.10
N ARG A 295 1.69 7.33 -16.18
CA ARG A 295 1.05 8.65 -16.31
C ARG A 295 -0.01 8.90 -15.25
N PHE A 296 -0.72 7.88 -14.80
CA PHE A 296 -1.70 8.00 -13.74
C PHE A 296 -1.04 8.29 -12.39
N ALA A 297 0.00 7.55 -12.02
CA ALA A 297 0.81 7.81 -10.83
C ALA A 297 1.43 9.21 -10.86
N GLU A 298 2.06 9.59 -11.97
CA GLU A 298 2.62 10.93 -12.17
C GLU A 298 1.59 12.03 -11.93
N ARG A 299 0.36 11.90 -12.46
CA ARG A 299 -0.69 12.91 -12.26
C ARG A 299 -1.09 13.07 -10.79
N MET A 300 -1.12 11.99 -10.01
CA MET A 300 -1.40 12.08 -8.58
C MET A 300 -0.28 12.80 -7.84
N ILE A 301 0.97 12.42 -8.12
CA ILE A 301 2.16 13.00 -7.49
C ILE A 301 2.29 14.48 -7.84
N GLU A 302 2.17 14.83 -9.12
CA GLU A 302 2.17 16.22 -9.59
C GLU A 302 0.97 17.04 -9.12
N GLY A 303 -0.13 16.38 -8.77
CA GLY A 303 -1.32 17.02 -8.22
C GLY A 303 -1.17 17.46 -6.77
N THR A 304 -0.10 17.02 -6.08
CA THR A 304 0.19 17.40 -4.71
C THR A 304 1.02 18.69 -4.68
N PRO A 305 0.52 19.78 -4.08
CA PRO A 305 1.25 21.04 -3.98
C PRO A 305 2.61 20.90 -3.29
N ILE A 306 3.64 21.61 -3.78
CA ILE A 306 5.03 21.47 -3.29
C ILE A 306 5.20 21.92 -1.84
N ASP A 307 4.41 22.88 -1.37
CA ASP A 307 4.36 23.26 0.05
C ASP A 307 3.86 22.10 0.91
N VAL A 308 2.78 21.42 0.50
CA VAL A 308 2.31 20.18 1.16
C VAL A 308 3.43 19.14 1.20
N VAL A 309 4.12 18.94 0.09
CA VAL A 309 5.25 18.02 0.02
C VAL A 309 6.29 18.37 1.09
N ALA A 310 6.74 19.63 1.13
CA ALA A 310 7.75 20.08 2.09
C ALA A 310 7.30 19.95 3.56
N GLU A 311 6.03 20.23 3.86
CA GLU A 311 5.48 20.20 5.22
C GLU A 311 5.41 18.79 5.82
N PHE A 312 5.19 17.76 5.01
CA PHE A 312 5.13 16.37 5.48
C PHE A 312 6.51 15.75 5.74
N TYR A 313 7.58 16.30 5.16
CA TYR A 313 8.91 15.67 5.22
C TYR A 313 9.45 15.46 6.65
N PRO A 314 9.32 16.43 7.59
CA PRO A 314 9.72 16.21 8.99
C PRO A 314 8.92 15.08 9.67
N ALA A 315 7.62 14.95 9.34
CA ALA A 315 6.74 13.96 9.96
C ALA A 315 7.22 12.52 9.75
N PHE A 316 7.82 12.22 8.59
CA PHE A 316 8.38 10.89 8.30
C PHE A 316 9.69 10.60 9.05
N THR A 317 10.47 11.65 9.33
CA THR A 317 11.74 11.50 10.04
C THR A 317 11.51 11.23 11.52
N ASP A 318 10.51 11.90 12.11
CA ASP A 318 10.21 11.82 13.54
C ASP A 318 9.27 10.67 13.90
N HIS A 319 8.69 9.99 12.90
CA HIS A 319 7.76 8.90 13.10
C HIS A 319 8.43 7.62 13.63
N ASP A 320 7.90 7.13 14.75
CA ASP A 320 8.07 5.75 15.23
C ASP A 320 6.73 5.27 15.81
N LYS A 321 6.15 4.24 15.19
CA LYS A 321 4.94 3.54 15.65
C LYS A 321 5.18 2.03 15.81
N THR A 322 6.43 1.65 16.02
CA THR A 322 6.82 0.25 16.23
C THR A 322 6.05 -0.39 17.40
N ALA A 323 5.88 0.34 18.52
CA ALA A 323 5.14 -0.17 19.68
C ALA A 323 3.65 -0.41 19.39
N ALA A 324 3.05 0.39 18.51
CA ALA A 324 1.63 0.30 18.17
C ALA A 324 1.29 -0.99 17.40
N LEU A 325 2.28 -1.64 16.77
CA LEU A 325 2.09 -2.93 16.09
C LEU A 325 1.52 -4.00 17.03
N THR A 326 1.84 -3.93 18.33
CA THR A 326 1.35 -4.89 19.33
C THR A 326 -0.18 -4.98 19.41
N HIS A 327 -0.91 -3.95 18.96
CA HIS A 327 -2.37 -3.93 18.92
C HIS A 327 -2.95 -4.82 17.81
N PHE A 328 -2.16 -5.26 16.84
CA PHE A 328 -2.59 -6.09 15.71
C PHE A 328 -2.24 -7.57 15.83
N LYS A 329 -1.59 -7.98 16.93
CA LYS A 329 -1.06 -9.36 17.08
C LYS A 329 -2.11 -10.47 17.08
N ASP A 330 -3.34 -10.15 17.49
CA ASP A 330 -4.41 -11.15 17.71
C ASP A 330 -5.41 -11.22 16.53
N MET A 331 -5.04 -10.67 15.36
CA MET A 331 -5.88 -10.66 14.15
C MET A 331 -5.08 -11.00 12.90
N PRO A 332 -5.73 -11.42 11.80
CA PRO A 332 -5.07 -11.58 10.51
C PRO A 332 -4.40 -10.27 10.04
N VAL A 333 -3.10 -10.35 9.75
CA VAL A 333 -2.33 -9.23 9.19
C VAL A 333 -1.68 -9.65 7.87
N LEU A 334 -1.77 -8.79 6.87
CA LEU A 334 -0.99 -8.88 5.63
C LEU A 334 0.07 -7.79 5.64
N VAL A 335 1.33 -8.15 5.40
CA VAL A 335 2.43 -7.23 5.12
C VAL A 335 2.90 -7.50 3.69
N LEU A 336 2.83 -6.50 2.81
CA LEU A 336 3.12 -6.67 1.38
C LEU A 336 4.01 -5.54 0.87
N ALA A 337 5.13 -5.85 0.22
CA ALA A 337 6.00 -4.85 -0.38
C ALA A 337 6.68 -5.34 -1.66
N GLY A 338 7.16 -4.40 -2.47
CA GLY A 338 8.05 -4.70 -3.58
C GLY A 338 9.50 -4.79 -3.12
N ILE A 339 10.26 -5.75 -3.65
CA ILE A 339 11.70 -5.88 -3.35
C ILE A 339 12.49 -4.68 -3.92
N GLY A 340 12.02 -4.09 -5.02
CA GLY A 340 12.61 -2.91 -5.64
C GLY A 340 12.15 -1.57 -5.04
N ASP A 341 11.44 -1.57 -3.90
CA ASP A 341 10.99 -0.35 -3.23
C ASP A 341 12.20 0.44 -2.70
N LEU A 342 12.40 1.65 -3.25
CA LEU A 342 13.48 2.56 -2.84
C LEU A 342 13.03 3.60 -1.80
N VAL A 343 11.74 3.68 -1.50
CA VAL A 343 11.16 4.66 -0.58
C VAL A 343 11.01 4.05 0.81
N THR A 344 10.42 2.86 0.86
CA THR A 344 10.28 2.01 2.05
C THR A 344 10.84 0.62 1.72
N PRO A 345 12.18 0.46 1.71
CA PRO A 345 12.81 -0.82 1.40
C PRO A 345 12.19 -2.00 2.15
N SER A 346 12.17 -3.18 1.52
CA SER A 346 11.43 -4.35 2.02
C SER A 346 11.84 -4.79 3.43
N GLU A 347 13.04 -4.43 3.88
CA GLU A 347 13.52 -4.61 5.25
C GLU A 347 12.59 -3.98 6.30
N HIS A 348 11.87 -2.90 5.95
CA HIS A 348 10.83 -2.34 6.83
C HIS A 348 9.61 -3.25 6.95
N SER A 349 9.22 -3.92 5.86
CA SER A 349 8.13 -4.89 5.87
C SER A 349 8.52 -6.17 6.62
N GLU A 350 9.77 -6.63 6.44
CA GLU A 350 10.34 -7.71 7.24
C GLU A 350 10.34 -7.38 8.74
N ALA A 351 10.77 -6.16 9.11
CA ALA A 351 10.77 -5.72 10.50
C ALA A 351 9.36 -5.66 11.13
N ILE A 352 8.33 -5.27 10.34
CA ILE A 352 6.93 -5.33 10.79
C ILE A 352 6.51 -6.80 11.01
N ALA A 353 6.84 -7.69 10.09
CA ALA A 353 6.50 -9.11 10.18
C ALA A 353 7.23 -9.82 11.35
N ASP A 354 8.46 -9.43 11.67
CA ASP A 354 9.20 -9.96 12.83
C ASP A 354 8.50 -9.65 14.17
N LEU A 355 7.81 -8.50 14.25
CA LEU A 355 7.03 -8.10 15.43
C LEU A 355 5.60 -8.66 15.44
N LEU A 356 5.14 -9.15 14.29
CA LEU A 356 3.83 -9.76 14.09
C LEU A 356 4.02 -11.15 13.46
N PRO A 357 4.49 -12.14 14.22
CA PRO A 357 4.94 -13.42 13.66
C PRO A 357 3.85 -14.23 12.95
N ASP A 358 2.57 -13.95 13.24
CA ASP A 358 1.42 -14.56 12.57
C ASP A 358 0.97 -13.79 11.31
N ALA A 359 1.63 -12.68 10.98
CA ALA A 359 1.37 -11.92 9.77
C ALA A 359 1.85 -12.68 8.53
N GLU A 360 1.08 -12.57 7.45
CA GLU A 360 1.52 -13.02 6.14
C GLU A 360 2.43 -11.96 5.52
N LEU A 361 3.70 -12.30 5.28
CA LEU A 361 4.64 -11.46 4.55
C LEU A 361 4.71 -11.86 3.08
N VAL A 362 4.46 -10.89 2.18
CA VAL A 362 4.52 -11.06 0.72
C VAL A 362 5.50 -10.04 0.13
N LEU A 363 6.63 -10.53 -0.37
CA LEU A 363 7.61 -9.70 -1.08
C LEU A 363 7.52 -9.97 -2.59
N VAL A 364 7.24 -8.94 -3.38
CA VAL A 364 7.06 -9.03 -4.83
C VAL A 364 8.40 -8.70 -5.51
N PRO A 365 9.08 -9.66 -6.17
CA PRO A 365 10.46 -9.47 -6.64
C PRO A 365 10.66 -8.34 -7.65
N ASP A 366 9.69 -8.15 -8.53
CA ASP A 366 9.78 -7.20 -9.65
C ASP A 366 8.89 -5.96 -9.43
N ALA A 367 8.64 -5.57 -8.18
CA ALA A 367 7.82 -4.42 -7.82
C ALA A 367 8.59 -3.35 -7.05
N GLY A 368 8.25 -2.09 -7.29
CA GLY A 368 8.71 -0.92 -6.55
C GLY A 368 7.70 -0.46 -5.49
N HIS A 369 7.73 0.84 -5.17
CA HIS A 369 6.93 1.41 -4.09
C HIS A 369 5.42 1.40 -4.35
N LEU A 370 5.01 1.63 -5.61
CA LEU A 370 3.60 1.63 -6.01
C LEU A 370 3.16 0.21 -6.43
N VAL A 371 3.43 -0.79 -5.59
CA VAL A 371 3.12 -2.20 -5.85
C VAL A 371 1.65 -2.46 -6.18
N MET A 372 0.72 -1.66 -5.63
CA MET A 372 -0.71 -1.77 -5.94
C MET A 372 -1.08 -1.33 -7.36
N LEU A 373 -0.24 -0.49 -7.99
CA LEU A 373 -0.37 -0.08 -9.39
C LEU A 373 0.47 -0.95 -10.32
N GLU A 374 1.64 -1.41 -9.86
CA GLU A 374 2.60 -2.18 -10.66
C GLU A 374 2.23 -3.65 -10.79
N HIS A 375 1.75 -4.26 -9.69
CA HIS A 375 1.30 -5.66 -9.62
C HIS A 375 -0.09 -5.75 -8.96
N PRO A 376 -1.11 -5.10 -9.56
CA PRO A 376 -2.44 -4.97 -8.97
C PRO A 376 -3.10 -6.32 -8.69
N GLU A 377 -2.84 -7.34 -9.51
CA GLU A 377 -3.34 -8.70 -9.33
C GLU A 377 -2.80 -9.33 -8.04
N VAL A 378 -1.51 -9.18 -7.74
CA VAL A 378 -0.91 -9.78 -6.55
C VAL A 378 -1.49 -9.13 -5.30
N VAL A 379 -1.60 -7.81 -5.30
CA VAL A 379 -2.18 -7.06 -4.18
C VAL A 379 -3.66 -7.40 -3.98
N THR A 380 -4.42 -7.48 -5.07
CA THR A 380 -5.85 -7.81 -5.01
C THR A 380 -6.09 -9.23 -4.50
N ASP A 381 -5.32 -10.20 -5.00
CA ASP A 381 -5.44 -11.60 -4.59
C ASP A 381 -5.18 -11.75 -3.09
N ARG A 382 -4.10 -11.14 -2.60
CA ARG A 382 -3.74 -11.20 -1.16
C ARG A 382 -4.69 -10.44 -0.26
N LEU A 383 -5.26 -9.34 -0.73
CA LEU A 383 -6.35 -8.67 -0.02
C LEU A 383 -7.61 -9.54 0.03
N ALA A 384 -7.98 -10.24 -1.06
CA ALA A 384 -9.13 -11.15 -1.05
C ALA A 384 -8.94 -12.33 -0.08
N ASP A 385 -7.73 -12.89 -0.01
CA ASP A 385 -7.38 -13.92 0.97
C ASP A 385 -7.51 -13.39 2.40
N LEU A 386 -6.99 -12.18 2.68
CA LEU A 386 -7.13 -11.52 3.98
C LEU A 386 -8.61 -11.30 4.36
N LEU A 387 -9.42 -10.80 3.43
CA LEU A 387 -10.85 -10.58 3.64
C LEU A 387 -11.62 -11.87 3.93
N THR A 388 -11.22 -12.98 3.30
CA THR A 388 -11.76 -14.31 3.58
C THR A 388 -11.41 -14.75 5.01
N ARG A 389 -10.14 -14.58 5.43
CA ARG A 389 -9.71 -14.88 6.82
C ARG A 389 -10.41 -14.00 7.85
N ALA A 390 -10.73 -12.75 7.51
CA ALA A 390 -11.47 -11.82 8.34
C ALA A 390 -12.98 -12.10 8.42
N GLY A 391 -13.50 -13.08 7.67
CA GLY A 391 -14.93 -13.36 7.57
C GLY A 391 -15.74 -12.27 6.87
N ALA A 392 -15.08 -11.39 6.11
CA ALA A 392 -15.71 -10.29 5.37
C ALA A 392 -16.42 -10.77 4.10
N VAL A 393 -15.96 -11.90 3.55
CA VAL A 393 -16.48 -12.51 2.32
C VAL A 393 -16.60 -14.03 2.56
N PRO A 394 -17.66 -14.71 2.09
CA PRO A 394 -17.80 -16.16 2.29
C PRO A 394 -16.61 -16.96 1.75
N ALA A 395 -16.19 -18.02 2.44
CA ALA A 395 -15.17 -18.93 1.94
C ALA A 395 -15.65 -19.56 0.61
N GLY A 396 -14.93 -19.30 -0.49
CA GLY A 396 -15.33 -19.73 -1.83
C GLY A 396 -16.19 -18.73 -2.62
N ALA A 397 -16.59 -17.60 -2.02
CA ALA A 397 -16.95 -16.42 -2.78
C ALA A 397 -15.66 -15.86 -3.38
N THR A 398 -15.23 -16.49 -4.47
CA THR A 398 -14.34 -15.85 -5.40
C THR A 398 -14.94 -14.47 -5.73
N VAL A 399 -14.12 -13.43 -5.74
CA VAL A 399 -14.37 -12.13 -6.37
C VAL A 399 -14.54 -12.30 -7.91
N SER A 400 -15.09 -13.43 -8.35
CA SER A 400 -15.24 -13.88 -9.74
C SER A 400 -16.63 -13.64 -10.31
N GLY A 401 -17.62 -13.35 -9.46
CA GLY A 401 -18.98 -13.12 -9.86
C GLY A 401 -19.23 -11.66 -10.18
N TYR A 402 -18.65 -11.12 -11.26
CA TYR A 402 -19.09 -9.85 -11.79
C TYR A 402 -20.40 -10.01 -12.55
N GLY A 403 -21.32 -9.07 -12.31
CA GLY A 403 -22.61 -8.99 -12.97
C GLY A 403 -22.48 -8.92 -14.49
N SER A 404 -22.83 -10.00 -15.16
CA SER A 404 -23.36 -9.90 -16.51
C SER A 404 -24.83 -9.50 -16.40
N THR A 405 -25.12 -8.22 -16.54
CA THR A 405 -26.44 -7.77 -17.02
C THR A 405 -26.38 -7.58 -18.53
N SER A 406 -25.97 -8.61 -19.28
CA SER A 406 -26.38 -8.70 -20.68
C SER A 406 -27.85 -9.15 -20.71
N SER A 407 -28.75 -8.18 -20.53
CA SER A 407 -30.14 -8.29 -20.96
C SER A 407 -30.16 -8.50 -22.48
N THR A 408 -30.07 -9.75 -22.93
CA THR A 408 -30.65 -10.13 -24.21
C THR A 408 -32.12 -10.42 -23.96
N ALA A 409 -32.90 -9.35 -24.02
CA ALA A 409 -34.33 -9.46 -24.25
C ALA A 409 -34.54 -10.33 -25.49
N GLN A 410 -35.28 -11.43 -25.31
CA GLN A 410 -35.95 -12.11 -26.39
C GLN A 410 -36.73 -11.08 -27.22
N ARG A 411 -36.37 -10.96 -28.49
CA ARG A 411 -37.27 -10.54 -29.57
C ARG A 411 -36.98 -11.41 -30.78
N GLY A 412 -38.00 -12.15 -31.21
CA GLY A 412 -37.99 -13.03 -32.37
C GLY A 412 -38.54 -14.40 -32.01
#